data_AF-A0A1V5R6D6-F1
#
_entry.id   AF-A0A1V5R6D6-F1
#
_cell.length_a   1.000
_cell.length_b   1.000
_cell.length_c   1.000
_cell.angle_alpha   90.00
_cell.angle_beta   90.00
_cell.angle_gamma   90.00
#
_symmetry.space_group_name_H-M   'P 1'
#
loop_
_entity.id
_entity.type
_entity.pdbx_description
1 polymer ?
#
loop_
_entity_poly.entity_id
_entity_poly.type
_entity_poly.pdbx_seq_one_letter_code
_entity_poly.pdbx_strand_id
1 'polypeptide(L)' 'MTEATLDPKAPEVPKQTCQKCRLDYPLDHFGHGNADQACVCKRCLKAMGYRVP' A
#
# COMPACT_ATOMS: atom_id res chain seq x y z
N MET A 1 29.50 24.13 10.93
CA MET A 1 28.30 23.41 11.39
C MET A 1 27.50 23.12 10.14
N THR A 2 27.36 21.85 9.76
CA THR A 2 26.76 21.48 8.48
C THR A 2 25.24 21.46 8.66
N GLU A 3 24.57 22.54 8.27
CA GLU A 3 23.10 22.60 8.21
C GLU A 3 22.64 21.67 7.08
N ALA A 4 22.10 20.52 7.46
CA ALA A 4 21.39 19.65 6.54
C ALA A 4 20.08 20.33 6.16
N THR A 5 20.07 21.00 5.01
CA THR A 5 18.86 21.48 4.36
C THR A 5 17.95 20.28 4.14
N LEU A 6 16.91 20.14 4.97
CA LEU A 6 15.82 19.20 4.75
C LEU A 6 15.11 19.68 3.48
N ASP A 7 15.50 19.11 2.34
CA ASP A 7 14.69 19.09 1.13
C ASP A 7 13.25 18.77 1.56
N PRO A 8 12.24 19.59 1.19
CA PRO A 8 10.85 19.28 1.47
C PRO A 8 10.51 18.08 0.59
N LYS A 9 10.81 16.88 1.11
CA LYS A 9 10.46 15.61 0.49
C LYS A 9 9.01 15.71 0.10
N ALA A 10 8.75 15.64 -1.21
CA ALA A 10 7.41 15.56 -1.76
C ALA A 10 6.59 14.58 -0.90
N PRO A 11 5.29 14.87 -0.63
CA PRO A 11 4.50 14.05 0.28
C PRO A 11 4.63 12.59 -0.14
N GLU A 12 5.38 11.81 0.65
CA GLU A 12 5.63 10.41 0.34
C GLU A 12 4.28 9.72 0.49
N VAL A 13 3.67 9.38 -0.65
CA VAL A 13 2.40 8.66 -0.66
C VAL A 13 2.62 7.38 0.16
N PRO A 14 1.86 7.15 1.24
CA PRO A 14 2.10 6.00 2.09
C PRO A 14 1.90 4.72 1.27
N LYS A 15 2.88 3.83 1.34
CA LYS A 15 2.91 2.55 0.64
C LYS A 15 2.90 1.41 1.64
N GLN A 16 2.40 0.26 1.20
CA GLN A 16 2.41 -0.99 1.94
C GLN A 16 2.73 -2.15 0.98
N THR A 17 3.43 -3.15 1.50
CA THR A 17 3.76 -4.36 0.76
C THR A 17 2.62 -5.36 0.83
N CYS A 18 2.19 -5.89 -0.31
CA CYS A 18 1.20 -6.97 -0.35
C CYS A 18 1.80 -8.29 0.16
N GLN A 19 1.14 -8.96 1.11
CA GLN A 19 1.62 -10.25 1.63
C GLN A 19 1.57 -11.40 0.60
N LYS A 20 0.73 -11.28 -0.43
CA LYS A 20 0.54 -12.35 -1.44
C LYS A 20 1.52 -12.26 -2.61
N CYS A 21 1.69 -11.07 -3.19
CA CYS A 21 2.58 -10.87 -4.34
C CYS A 21 3.90 -10.17 -4.00
N ARG A 22 4.08 -9.74 -2.74
CA ARG A 22 5.31 -9.13 -2.22
C ARG A 22 5.74 -7.84 -2.97
N LEU A 23 4.79 -7.17 -3.60
CA LEU A 23 4.99 -5.89 -4.29
C LEU A 23 4.48 -4.73 -3.44
N ASP A 24 5.14 -3.59 -3.55
CA ASP A 24 4.77 -2.35 -2.88
C ASP A 24 3.72 -1.58 -3.67
N TYR A 25 2.66 -1.19 -2.96
CA TYR A 25 1.57 -0.41 -3.53
C TYR A 25 1.17 0.73 -2.59
N PRO A 26 0.62 1.84 -3.13
CA PRO A 26 0.03 2.87 -2.28
C PRO A 26 -1.13 2.28 -1.46
N LEU A 27 -1.40 2.82 -0.28
CA LEU A 27 -2.44 2.33 0.62
C LEU A 27 -3.83 2.24 -0.05
N ASP A 28 -4.13 3.11 -1.01
CA ASP A 28 -5.39 3.10 -1.79
C ASP A 28 -5.57 1.84 -2.66
N HIS A 29 -4.47 1.16 -2.97
CA HIS A 29 -4.48 -0.10 -3.72
C HIS A 29 -4.95 -1.30 -2.89
N PHE A 30 -5.10 -1.13 -1.57
CA PHE A 30 -5.60 -2.14 -0.65
C PHE A 30 -7.11 -1.94 -0.41
N GLY A 31 -7.83 -3.05 -0.27
CA GLY A 31 -9.26 -3.03 0.03
C GLY A 31 -9.50 -2.95 1.54
N HIS A 32 -9.48 -1.74 2.12
CA HIS A 32 -9.68 -1.52 3.57
C HIS A 32 -11.07 -1.94 4.11
N GLY A 33 -11.98 -2.39 3.25
CA GLY A 33 -13.30 -2.92 3.62
C GLY A 33 -13.30 -4.35 4.18
N ASN A 34 -12.19 -5.09 4.06
CA ASN A 34 -12.04 -6.43 4.64
C ASN A 34 -10.98 -6.39 5.74
N ALA A 35 -11.42 -6.34 7.01
CA ALA A 35 -10.53 -6.21 8.17
C ALA A 35 -9.42 -7.28 8.22
N ASP A 36 -9.71 -8.51 7.75
CA ASP A 36 -8.75 -9.62 7.70
C ASP A 36 -7.81 -9.62 6.49
N GLN A 37 -8.06 -8.76 5.49
CA GLN A 37 -7.36 -8.77 4.20
C GLN A 37 -6.74 -7.43 3.81
N ALA A 38 -6.63 -6.50 4.77
CA ALA A 38 -6.02 -5.17 4.56
C ALA A 38 -4.55 -5.25 4.09
N CYS A 39 -3.88 -6.39 4.32
CA CYS A 39 -2.50 -6.66 3.91
C CYS A 39 -2.36 -7.26 2.49
N VAL A 40 -3.45 -7.44 1.76
CA VAL A 40 -3.46 -8.04 0.42
C VAL A 40 -3.99 -7.03 -0.60
N CYS A 41 -3.27 -6.85 -1.71
CA CYS A 41 -3.68 -5.91 -2.75
C CYS A 41 -5.00 -6.32 -3.43
N LYS A 42 -5.75 -5.34 -3.95
CA LYS A 42 -7.01 -5.56 -4.68
C LYS A 42 -6.87 -6.60 -5.80
N ARG A 43 -5.72 -6.64 -6.49
CA ARG A 43 -5.44 -7.61 -7.56
C ARG A 43 -5.36 -9.05 -7.05
N CYS A 44 -4.64 -9.29 -5.96
CA CYS A 44 -4.58 -10.61 -5.33
C CYS A 44 -5.93 -11.01 -4.75
N LEU A 45 -6.69 -10.06 -4.18
CA LEU A 45 -8.04 -10.32 -3.70
C LEU A 45 -8.98 -10.77 -4.84
N LYS A 46 -8.97 -10.09 -6.00
CA LYS A 46 -9.72 -10.54 -7.18
C LYS A 46 -9.31 -11.94 -7.63
N ALA A 47 -8.01 -12.23 -7.68
CA ALA A 47 -7.50 -13.55 -8.07
C ALA A 47 -7.89 -14.67 -7.10
N MET A 48 -8.10 -14.34 -5.83
CA MET A 48 -8.61 -15.27 -4.81
C MET A 48 -10.16 -15.36 -4.82
N GLY A 49 -10.85 -14.65 -5.71
CA GLY A 49 -12.31 -14.66 -5.81
C GLY A 49 -13.03 -13.69 -4.87
N TYR A 50 -12.31 -12.82 -4.15
CA TYR A 50 -12.94 -11.79 -3.32
C TYR A 50 -13.52 -10.67 -4.19
N ARG A 51 -14.71 -10.22 -3.79
CA ARG A 51 -15.34 -9.04 -4.35
C ARG A 51 -14.71 -7.81 -3.70
N VAL A 52 -13.77 -7.19 -4.41
CA VAL A 52 -13.20 -5.89 -4.01
C VAL A 52 -14.00 -4.74 -4.62
N PRO A 53 -14.21 -3.65 -3.88
CA PRO A 53 -14.81 -2.42 -4.41
C PRO A 53 -13.95 -1.79 -5.51
#